data_AF-A0A8H5XDK6-F1
#
_entry.id   AF-A0A8H5XDK6-F1
#
_cell.length_a   1.000
_cell.length_b   1.000
_cell.length_c   1.000
_cell.angle_alpha   90.00
_cell.angle_beta   90.00
_cell.angle_gamma   90.00
#
_symmetry.space_group_name_H-M   'P 1'
#
loop_
_entity.id
_entity.type
_entity.pdbx_description
1 polymer ?
#
loop_
_entity_poly.entity_id
_entity_poly.type
_entity_poly.pdbx_seq_one_letter_code
_entity_poly.pdbx_strand_id
1 'polypeptide(L)'
;MPGKRGKKPPHSWSMFPELHDQVADKLEEHQLDYTFFDEDVDLGTIHTFDTNIIGRFVCHNNKCDSPGWKSMVVAITIREYSRNRYNV
;
A
#
# COMPACT_ATOMS: atom_id res chain seq x y z
N MET A 1 -22.54 9.72 35.59
CA MET A 1 -22.42 8.48 34.78
C MET A 1 -21.05 8.50 34.12
N PRO A 2 -20.23 7.43 34.19
CA PRO A 2 -18.92 7.46 33.56
C PRO A 2 -19.10 7.44 32.04
N GLY A 3 -18.61 8.47 31.36
CA GLY A 3 -18.70 8.59 29.91
C GLY A 3 -17.98 7.45 29.22
N LYS A 4 -18.69 6.72 28.34
CA LYS A 4 -18.09 5.71 27.48
C LYS A 4 -17.02 6.41 26.62
N ARG A 5 -15.74 6.13 26.88
CA ARG A 5 -14.65 6.51 25.96
C ARG A 5 -14.94 5.84 24.62
N GLY A 6 -15.42 6.61 23.65
CA GLY A 6 -15.62 6.13 22.29
C GLY A 6 -14.30 5.61 21.74
N LYS A 7 -14.29 4.38 21.22
CA LYS A 7 -13.13 3.87 20.50
C LYS A 7 -12.85 4.80 19.32
N LYS A 8 -11.61 5.27 19.18
CA LYS A 8 -11.20 6.02 17.98
C LYS A 8 -11.52 5.15 16.75
N PRO A 9 -12.01 5.74 15.65
CA PRO A 9 -12.20 4.98 14.42
C PRO A 9 -10.86 4.38 13.99
N PRO A 10 -10.86 3.15 13.45
CA PRO A 10 -9.65 2.58 12.85
C PRO A 10 -9.13 3.50 11.73
N HIS A 11 -7.83 3.50 11.51
CA HIS A 11 -7.25 4.19 10.36
C HIS A 11 -7.81 3.63 9.05
N SER A 12 -7.93 4.50 8.04
CA SER A 12 -8.43 4.14 6.72
C SER A 12 -7.33 3.56 5.82
N TRP A 13 -6.12 3.41 6.34
CA TRP A 13 -4.97 2.84 5.64
C TRP A 13 -4.30 1.77 6.49
N SER A 14 -3.50 0.94 5.84
CA SER A 14 -2.73 -0.12 6.45
C SER A 14 -1.52 -0.37 5.58
N MET A 15 -0.48 -0.89 6.20
CA MET A 15 0.75 -1.22 5.53
C MET A 15 1.09 -2.70 5.74
N PHE A 16 1.96 -3.23 4.89
CA PHE A 16 2.23 -4.66 4.80
C PHE A 16 3.74 -4.93 4.85
N PRO A 17 4.38 -4.84 6.04
CA PRO A 17 5.81 -5.07 6.19
C PRO A 17 6.27 -6.46 5.73
N GLU A 18 5.39 -7.44 5.82
CA GLU A 18 5.57 -8.80 5.31
C GLU A 18 5.84 -8.90 3.80
N LEU A 19 5.59 -7.83 3.04
CA LEU A 19 5.85 -7.75 1.61
C LEU A 19 7.13 -6.96 1.27
N HIS A 20 7.84 -6.39 2.26
CA HIS A 20 9.02 -5.55 1.99
C HIS A 20 10.12 -6.26 1.22
N ASP A 21 10.40 -7.53 1.53
CA ASP A 21 11.41 -8.31 0.81
C ASP A 21 11.05 -8.43 -0.68
N GLN A 22 9.77 -8.69 -0.97
CA GLN A 22 9.26 -8.78 -2.35
C GLN A 22 9.34 -7.43 -3.08
N VAL A 23 9.14 -6.33 -2.35
CA VAL A 23 9.32 -4.97 -2.90
C VAL A 23 10.79 -4.69 -3.17
N ALA A 24 11.69 -5.05 -2.26
CA ALA A 24 13.13 -4.88 -2.42
C ALA A 24 13.66 -5.66 -3.64
N ASP A 25 13.25 -6.93 -3.80
CA ASP A 25 13.59 -7.75 -4.97
C ASP A 25 13.19 -7.05 -6.28
N LYS A 26 12.00 -6.44 -6.32
CA LYS A 26 11.50 -5.70 -7.48
C LYS A 26 12.27 -4.42 -7.76
N LEU A 27 12.77 -3.74 -6.73
CA LEU A 27 13.59 -2.54 -6.89
C LEU A 27 14.99 -2.89 -7.37
N GLU A 28 15.55 -4.02 -6.93
CA GLU A 28 16.86 -4.51 -7.36
C GLU A 28 16.89 -4.81 -8.87
N GLU A 29 15.80 -5.34 -9.45
CA GLU A 29 15.64 -5.53 -10.91
C GLU A 29 15.88 -4.23 -11.71
N HIS A 30 15.67 -3.06 -11.08
CA HIS A 30 15.87 -1.74 -11.66
C HIS A 30 17.12 -1.01 -11.14
N GLN A 31 18.00 -1.70 -10.40
CA GLN A 31 19.20 -1.13 -9.77
C GLN A 31 18.88 0.01 -8.79
N LEU A 32 17.71 -0.09 -8.13
CA LEU A 32 17.28 0.87 -7.12
C LEU A 32 17.56 0.29 -5.72
N ASP A 33 18.48 0.92 -4.98
CA ASP A 33 18.79 0.57 -3.59
C ASP A 33 18.01 1.49 -2.64
N TYR A 34 16.91 0.96 -2.10
CA TYR A 34 16.07 1.63 -1.12
C TYR A 34 15.88 0.75 0.11
N THR A 35 15.75 1.41 1.26
CA THR A 35 15.38 0.78 2.52
C THR A 35 14.00 1.26 2.97
N PHE A 36 13.52 0.77 4.10
CA PHE A 36 12.20 1.12 4.62
C PHE A 36 12.33 1.97 5.89
N PHE A 37 11.42 2.93 6.07
CA PHE A 37 11.37 3.82 7.23
C PHE A 37 10.21 3.41 8.15
N ASP A 38 10.55 2.80 9.29
CA ASP A 38 9.58 2.18 10.21
C ASP A 38 8.54 3.14 10.82
N GLU A 39 8.71 4.46 10.67
CA GLU A 39 7.78 5.46 11.17
C GLU A 39 6.84 5.96 10.07
N ASP A 40 5.54 5.63 10.17
CA ASP A 40 4.47 6.17 9.31
C ASP A 40 4.14 7.63 9.72
N VAL A 41 5.03 8.56 9.36
CA VAL A 41 4.88 10.00 9.61
C VAL A 41 5.07 10.80 8.33
N ASP A 42 4.24 11.82 8.12
CA ASP A 42 4.41 12.74 6.99
C ASP A 42 5.68 13.62 7.15
N LEU A 43 6.13 13.85 8.39
CA LEU A 43 7.26 14.72 8.67
C LEU A 43 8.56 14.15 8.07
N GLY A 44 9.25 14.97 7.27
CA GLY A 44 10.53 14.59 6.67
C GLY A 44 10.42 13.80 5.36
N THR A 45 9.21 13.68 4.81
CA THR A 45 9.03 13.28 3.41
C THR A 45 9.65 14.31 2.47
N ILE A 46 10.44 13.82 1.53
CA ILE A 46 11.04 14.62 0.46
C ILE A 46 10.21 14.56 -0.82
N HIS A 47 9.46 13.47 -0.99
CA HIS A 47 8.59 13.27 -2.14
C HIS A 47 7.40 12.38 -1.76
N THR A 48 6.22 12.68 -2.33
CA THR A 48 5.00 11.91 -2.14
C THR A 48 4.37 11.64 -3.49
N PHE A 49 3.99 10.39 -3.73
CA PHE A 49 3.37 9.96 -4.97
C PHE A 49 2.08 9.18 -4.67
N ASP A 50 0.94 9.76 -5.05
CA ASP A 50 -0.36 9.13 -4.90
C ASP A 50 -0.73 8.37 -6.18
N THR A 51 -1.14 7.12 -6.00
CA THR A 51 -1.57 6.23 -7.07
C THR A 51 -2.67 5.29 -6.56
N ASN A 52 -3.08 4.34 -7.38
CA ASN A 52 -4.08 3.37 -6.99
C ASN A 52 -3.90 2.05 -7.76
N ILE A 53 -4.35 0.96 -7.14
CA ILE A 53 -4.44 -0.35 -7.78
C ILE A 53 -5.90 -0.75 -7.97
N ILE A 54 -6.15 -1.49 -9.05
CA ILE A 54 -7.42 -2.14 -9.32
C ILE A 54 -7.10 -3.57 -9.76
N GLY A 55 -7.46 -4.55 -8.93
CA GLY A 55 -7.39 -5.95 -9.28
C GLY A 55 -8.36 -6.27 -10.42
N ARG A 56 -7.91 -7.08 -11.37
CA ARG A 56 -8.75 -7.68 -12.41
C ARG A 56 -8.71 -9.19 -12.24
N PHE A 57 -9.90 -9.78 -12.15
CA PHE A 57 -10.07 -11.22 -11.98
C PHE A 57 -10.70 -11.78 -13.23
N VAL A 58 -10.16 -12.89 -13.72
CA VAL A 58 -10.66 -13.58 -14.91
C VAL A 58 -11.47 -14.80 -14.44
N CYS A 59 -12.67 -14.98 -14.99
CA CYS A 59 -13.39 -16.23 -14.86
C CYS A 59 -12.97 -17.15 -16.01
N HIS A 60 -12.34 -18.28 -15.67
CA HIS A 60 -11.95 -19.32 -16.64
C HIS A 60 -13.07 -20.34 -16.93
N ASN A 61 -14.19 -20.27 -16.20
CA ASN A 61 -15.33 -21.13 -16.44
C ASN A 61 -16.15 -20.58 -17.62
N ASN A 62 -16.28 -21.36 -18.68
CA ASN A 62 -17.05 -21.00 -19.88
C ASN A 62 -18.55 -20.79 -19.63
N LYS A 63 -19.06 -21.16 -18.45
CA LYS A 63 -20.45 -20.90 -18.02
C LYS A 63 -20.64 -19.55 -17.32
N CYS A 64 -19.56 -18.79 -17.08
CA CYS A 64 -19.68 -17.47 -16.51
C CYS A 64 -20.32 -16.50 -17.51
N ASP A 65 -21.31 -15.73 -17.05
CA ASP A 65 -21.97 -14.71 -17.87
C ASP A 65 -21.05 -13.52 -18.19
N SER A 66 -20.02 -13.30 -17.35
CA SER A 66 -18.98 -12.29 -17.54
C SER A 66 -17.60 -12.96 -17.58
N PRO A 67 -16.67 -12.49 -18.41
CA PRO A 67 -15.29 -13.01 -18.45
C PRO A 67 -14.50 -12.74 -17.15
N GLY A 68 -15.06 -12.02 -16.18
CA GLY A 68 -14.35 -11.63 -14.97
C GLY A 68 -15.01 -10.49 -14.19
N TRP A 69 -14.30 -9.95 -13.19
CA TRP A 69 -14.70 -8.78 -12.40
C TRP A 69 -13.49 -7.96 -11.93
N LYS A 70 -13.73 -6.79 -11.31
CA LYS A 70 -12.69 -5.90 -10.78
C LYS A 70 -12.83 -5.72 -9.26
N SER A 71 -11.72 -5.49 -8.54
CA SER A 71 -11.70 -5.33 -7.07
C SER A 71 -12.18 -3.97 -6.54
N MET A 72 -12.58 -3.04 -7.43
CA MET A 72 -12.65 -1.59 -7.13
C MET A 72 -11.26 -0.98 -6.81
N VAL A 73 -11.23 0.30 -6.49
CA VAL A 73 -10.00 1.11 -6.33
C VAL A 73 -9.47 0.99 -4.90
N VAL A 74 -8.20 0.62 -4.77
CA VAL A 74 -7.43 0.77 -3.53
C VAL A 74 -6.43 1.90 -3.74
N ALA A 75 -6.58 2.98 -2.96
CA ALA A 75 -5.66 4.11 -2.99
C ALA A 75 -4.32 3.74 -2.33
N ILE A 76 -3.23 4.25 -2.90
CA ILE A 76 -1.86 4.02 -2.44
C ILE A 76 -1.17 5.37 -2.38
N THR A 77 -0.46 5.61 -1.28
CA THR A 77 0.44 6.75 -1.13
C THR A 77 1.84 6.22 -0.89
N ILE A 78 2.77 6.58 -1.77
CA ILE A 78 4.19 6.23 -1.66
C ILE A 78 4.93 7.47 -1.18
N ARG A 79 5.65 7.35 -0.06
CA ARG A 79 6.38 8.44 0.56
C ARG A 79 7.87 8.12 0.55
N GLU A 80 8.66 9.02 -0.04
CA GLU A 80 10.11 8.95 -0.02
C GLU A 80 10.66 9.84 1.11
N TYR A 81 11.62 9.31 1.84
CA TYR A 81 12.37 9.97 2.90
C TYR A 81 13.85 10.01 2.54
N SER A 82 14.57 10.92 3.20
CA SER A 82 16.03 11.00 3.10
C SER A 82 16.71 9.63 3.31
N ARG A 83 17.85 9.43 2.62
CA ARG A 83 18.62 8.18 2.57
C ARG A 83 17.91 7.05 1.82
N ASN A 84 17.19 7.39 0.75
CA ASN A 84 16.50 6.43 -0.12
C ASN A 84 15.61 5.48 0.69
N ARG A 85 14.68 6.04 1.46
CA ARG A 85 13.76 5.24 2.28
C ARG A 85 12.33 5.45 1.85
N TYR A 86 11.57 4.36 1.74
CA TYR A 86 10.12 4.43 1.55
C TYR A 86 9.36 4.20 2.86
N ASN A 87 8.10 4.63 2.92
CA ASN A 87 7.25 4.38 4.08
C ASN A 87 7.00 2.90 4.31
N VAL A 88 6.99 2.55 5.59
CA VAL A 88 6.39 1.32 6.15
C VAL A 88 4.95 1.54 6.50
#